data_AF-A0AAN1FMD9-F1
#
_entry.id   AF-A0AAN1FMD9-F1
#
_cell.length_a   1.000
_cell.length_b   1.000
_cell.length_c   1.000
_cell.angle_alpha   90.00
_cell.angle_beta   90.00
_cell.angle_gamma   90.00
#
_symmetry.space_group_name_H-M   'P 1'
#
loop_
_entity.id
_entity.type
_entity.pdbx_description
1 polymer ?
#
loop_
_entity_poly.entity_id
_entity_poly.type
_entity_poly.pdbx_seq_one_letter_code
_entity_poly.pdbx_strand_id
1 'polypeptide(L)'
;MKTVISFLLTTLMFLFANPALAEMQPYVCDSANKVNLPFPVLESECPIGEGLWGRGVPSESDKSFWIQCGFVQSGSLRAVPSNLQQNVSKSIWLKPEIDGDRCLIGPYENFEAASFDLAEVKALPAYKDAFIRTTSILITTSETQLVASAEGESSVNWLKESYSAVVAATPFIIAGQHGRNSCLCYF
;
A
#
# COMPACT_ATOMS: atom_id res chain seq x y z
N MET A 1 48.68 -46.32 -20.26
CA MET A 1 48.31 -45.99 -18.86
C MET A 1 48.22 -44.48 -18.57
N LYS A 2 48.93 -43.60 -19.29
CA LYS A 2 48.89 -42.13 -19.03
C LYS A 2 47.65 -41.39 -19.58
N THR A 3 46.93 -41.98 -20.54
CA THR A 3 45.75 -41.35 -21.19
C THR A 3 44.43 -41.56 -20.44
N VAL A 4 44.32 -42.60 -19.61
CA VAL A 4 43.09 -42.92 -18.87
C VAL A 4 42.92 -42.00 -17.65
N ILE A 5 44.03 -41.56 -17.05
CA ILE A 5 44.03 -40.67 -15.88
C ILE A 5 43.60 -39.24 -16.27
N SER A 6 43.83 -38.82 -17.52
CA SER A 6 43.47 -37.47 -17.98
C SER A 6 41.96 -37.28 -18.23
N PHE A 7 41.22 -38.36 -18.48
CA PHE A 7 39.76 -38.30 -18.68
C PHE A 7 38.97 -38.31 -17.35
N LEU A 8 39.58 -38.79 -16.26
CA LEU A 8 38.96 -38.83 -14.94
C LEU A 8 39.02 -37.48 -14.21
N LEU A 9 39.90 -36.56 -14.61
CA LEU A 9 40.03 -35.25 -13.98
C LEU A 9 39.06 -34.21 -14.54
N THR A 10 38.55 -34.39 -15.77
CA THR A 10 37.63 -33.44 -16.43
C THR A 10 36.16 -33.65 -16.07
N THR A 11 35.78 -34.77 -15.47
CA THR A 11 34.38 -35.06 -15.10
C THR A 11 34.00 -34.63 -13.69
N LEU A 12 34.96 -34.25 -12.84
CA LEU A 12 34.68 -33.88 -11.43
C LEU A 12 34.33 -32.39 -11.23
N MET A 13 34.39 -31.55 -12.27
CA MET A 13 34.14 -30.10 -12.17
C MET A 13 32.68 -29.67 -12.38
N PHE A 14 31.76 -30.57 -12.70
CA PHE A 14 30.36 -30.22 -13.02
C PHE A 14 29.33 -30.45 -11.88
N LEU A 15 29.76 -30.83 -10.67
CA LEU A 15 28.85 -31.26 -9.60
C LEU A 15 28.51 -30.22 -8.52
N PHE A 16 28.79 -28.93 -8.72
CA PHE A 16 28.43 -27.89 -7.75
C PHE A 16 27.65 -26.73 -8.38
N ALA A 17 26.65 -27.03 -9.21
CA ALA A 17 25.63 -26.05 -9.56
C ALA A 17 24.44 -26.22 -8.59
N ASN A 18 24.56 -25.67 -7.37
CA ASN A 18 23.38 -25.50 -6.52
C ASN A 18 22.52 -24.40 -7.16
N PRO A 19 21.26 -24.69 -7.56
CA PRO A 19 20.34 -23.62 -7.88
C PRO A 19 20.12 -22.84 -6.59
N ALA A 20 20.70 -21.64 -6.50
CA ALA A 20 20.33 -20.70 -5.46
C ALA A 20 18.82 -20.48 -5.60
N LEU A 21 18.05 -20.94 -4.62
CA LEU A 21 16.65 -20.55 -4.49
C LEU A 21 16.68 -19.03 -4.35
N ALA A 22 16.26 -18.34 -5.41
CA ALA A 22 16.07 -16.91 -5.38
C ALA A 22 14.88 -16.65 -4.43
N GLU A 23 15.18 -16.49 -3.15
CA GLU A 23 14.28 -15.94 -2.15
C GLU A 23 13.82 -14.57 -2.68
N MET A 24 12.59 -14.50 -3.19
CA MET A 24 12.02 -13.27 -3.74
C MET A 24 11.92 -12.26 -2.60
N GLN A 25 12.89 -11.33 -2.55
CA GLN A 25 12.95 -10.32 -1.51
C GLN A 25 11.70 -9.44 -1.59
N PRO A 26 11.09 -9.07 -0.44
CA PRO A 26 9.96 -8.16 -0.43
C PRO A 26 10.31 -6.84 -1.10
N TYR A 27 9.40 -6.31 -1.91
CA TYR A 27 9.52 -4.96 -2.44
C TYR A 27 9.07 -3.97 -1.37
N VAL A 28 9.97 -3.09 -0.97
CA VAL A 28 9.68 -2.08 0.04
C VAL A 28 9.11 -0.85 -0.65
N CYS A 29 7.87 -0.50 -0.33
CA CYS A 29 7.31 0.79 -0.70
C CYS A 29 7.62 1.81 0.39
N ASP A 30 8.50 2.74 0.07
CA ASP A 30 8.91 3.80 0.97
C ASP A 30 7.93 4.98 1.00
N SER A 31 7.93 5.69 2.12
CA SER A 31 7.19 6.95 2.27
C SER A 31 8.01 8.09 1.68
N ALA A 32 7.46 8.76 0.67
CA ALA A 32 7.93 10.08 0.26
C ALA A 32 7.61 11.07 1.39
N ASN A 33 8.52 11.21 2.35
CA ASN A 33 8.38 12.08 3.53
C ASN A 33 7.94 13.49 3.12
N LYS A 34 6.64 13.77 3.25
CA LYS A 34 6.06 15.11 3.08
C LYS A 34 5.64 15.62 4.45
N VAL A 35 6.40 16.57 4.96
CA VAL A 35 6.13 17.26 6.23
C VAL A 35 4.72 17.88 6.16
N ASN A 36 3.90 17.66 7.19
CA ASN A 36 2.55 18.20 7.40
C ASN A 36 1.36 17.49 6.73
N LEU A 37 1.46 16.18 6.44
CA LEU A 37 0.30 15.40 6.02
C LEU A 37 -0.16 14.45 7.13
N PRO A 38 -1.48 14.26 7.32
CA PRO A 38 -2.00 13.33 8.32
C PRO A 38 -1.76 11.86 7.97
N PHE A 39 -1.36 11.56 6.72
CA PHE A 39 -1.13 10.21 6.22
C PHE A 39 0.22 10.12 5.50
N PRO A 40 0.94 8.98 5.63
CA PRO A 40 2.13 8.73 4.84
C PRO A 40 1.81 8.63 3.34
N VAL A 41 2.79 8.97 2.51
CA VAL A 41 2.62 9.11 1.06
C VAL A 41 3.53 8.12 0.38
N LEU A 42 2.98 7.19 -0.40
CA LEU A 42 3.77 6.26 -1.19
C LEU A 42 4.47 6.99 -2.34
N GLU A 43 5.65 6.51 -2.69
CA GLU A 43 6.29 6.88 -3.94
C GLU A 43 5.46 6.46 -5.16
N SER A 44 5.59 7.19 -6.26
CA SER A 44 4.78 7.01 -7.47
C SER A 44 4.94 5.63 -8.12
N GLU A 45 6.12 5.05 -7.97
CA GLU A 45 6.57 3.76 -8.47
C GLU A 45 6.10 2.57 -7.62
N CYS A 46 5.60 2.80 -6.40
CA CYS A 46 5.13 1.72 -5.54
C CYS A 46 4.03 0.91 -6.27
N PRO A 47 4.24 -0.39 -6.50
CA PRO A 47 3.29 -1.22 -7.21
C PRO A 47 2.11 -1.54 -6.29
N ILE A 48 0.94 -1.00 -6.63
CA ILE A 48 -0.33 -1.25 -5.90
C ILE A 48 -1.20 -2.31 -6.58
N GLY A 49 -0.68 -2.92 -7.65
CA GLY A 49 -1.31 -4.04 -8.34
C GLY A 49 -2.63 -3.70 -9.04
N GLU A 50 -3.44 -4.71 -9.35
CA GLU A 50 -4.70 -4.60 -10.10
C GLU A 50 -5.93 -4.72 -9.21
N GLY A 51 -7.05 -4.09 -9.61
CA GLY A 51 -8.30 -4.14 -8.85
C GLY A 51 -9.06 -5.46 -8.97
N LEU A 52 -9.45 -6.06 -7.84
CA LEU A 52 -10.41 -7.14 -7.76
C LEU A 52 -11.82 -6.57 -7.66
N TRP A 53 -12.60 -6.72 -8.74
CA TRP A 53 -13.96 -6.19 -8.84
C TRP A 53 -15.01 -7.28 -8.62
N GLY A 54 -16.12 -6.92 -7.97
CA GLY A 54 -17.27 -7.81 -7.79
C GLY A 54 -16.95 -9.03 -6.92
N ARG A 55 -17.10 -10.23 -7.49
CA ARG A 55 -16.77 -11.52 -6.82
C ARG A 55 -15.38 -12.03 -7.22
N GLY A 56 -14.47 -11.13 -7.61
CA GLY A 56 -13.10 -11.48 -7.94
C GLY A 56 -12.43 -12.18 -6.77
N VAL A 57 -11.78 -13.30 -7.07
CA VAL A 57 -10.93 -14.03 -6.13
C VAL A 57 -9.48 -13.80 -6.51
N PRO A 58 -8.55 -13.78 -5.54
CA PRO A 58 -7.15 -13.59 -5.83
C PRO A 58 -6.55 -14.79 -6.58
N SER A 59 -5.51 -14.53 -7.35
CA SER A 59 -4.70 -15.58 -7.97
C SER A 59 -3.83 -16.27 -6.92
N GLU A 60 -3.44 -17.53 -7.15
CA GLU A 60 -2.46 -18.23 -6.31
C GLU A 60 -1.08 -17.53 -6.30
N SER A 61 -0.80 -16.77 -7.36
CA SER A 61 0.40 -15.94 -7.48
C SER A 61 0.36 -14.66 -6.66
N ASP A 62 -0.82 -14.23 -6.20
CA ASP A 62 -0.96 -12.96 -5.49
C ASP A 62 -0.35 -13.07 -4.09
N LYS A 63 0.46 -12.07 -3.72
CA LYS A 63 1.25 -12.03 -2.48
C LYS A 63 0.93 -10.83 -1.60
N SER A 64 0.31 -9.79 -2.15
CA SER A 64 -0.04 -8.61 -1.37
C SER A 64 -1.33 -7.99 -1.83
N PHE A 65 -2.03 -7.41 -0.86
CA PHE A 65 -3.35 -6.86 -1.01
C PHE A 65 -3.40 -5.44 -0.48
N TRP A 66 -4.10 -4.57 -1.17
CA TRP A 66 -4.39 -3.21 -0.75
C TRP A 66 -5.88 -2.98 -0.79
N ILE A 67 -6.45 -2.22 0.12
CA ILE A 67 -7.82 -1.71 -0.04
C ILE A 67 -7.70 -0.31 -0.63
N GLN A 68 -8.27 -0.08 -1.81
CA GLN A 68 -8.40 1.27 -2.34
C GLN A 68 -9.68 1.91 -1.77
N CYS A 69 -9.52 2.80 -0.79
CA CYS A 69 -10.63 3.51 -0.16
C CYS A 69 -11.24 4.60 -1.06
N GLY A 70 -10.51 5.10 -2.07
CA GLY A 70 -11.05 6.10 -2.99
C GLY A 70 -9.99 6.85 -3.77
N PHE A 71 -10.43 7.95 -4.39
CA PHE A 71 -9.56 8.89 -5.10
C PHE A 71 -9.84 10.31 -4.61
N VAL A 72 -8.78 11.01 -4.19
CA VAL A 72 -8.84 12.33 -3.58
C VAL A 72 -8.26 13.34 -4.58
N GLN A 73 -8.98 14.42 -4.86
CA GLN A 73 -8.56 15.39 -5.87
C GLN A 73 -7.28 16.14 -5.46
N SER A 74 -6.39 16.35 -6.43
CA SER A 74 -5.20 17.17 -6.27
C SER A 74 -5.53 18.57 -5.73
N GLY A 75 -4.84 18.99 -4.68
CA GLY A 75 -5.02 20.32 -4.07
C GLY A 75 -6.08 20.41 -2.98
N SER A 76 -6.94 19.39 -2.81
CA SER A 76 -7.68 19.25 -1.55
C SER A 76 -6.68 18.91 -0.43
N LEU A 77 -6.81 19.55 0.73
CA LEU A 77 -6.07 19.12 1.92
C LEU A 77 -6.34 17.63 2.07
N ARG A 78 -5.25 16.85 2.13
CA ARG A 78 -5.21 15.37 2.11
C ARG A 78 -5.84 14.77 3.36
N ALA A 79 -7.08 15.12 3.62
CA ALA A 79 -7.84 14.74 4.77
C ALA A 79 -8.61 13.48 4.41
N VAL A 80 -7.99 12.33 4.64
CA VAL A 80 -8.77 11.11 4.88
C VAL A 80 -9.43 11.27 6.26
N PRO A 81 -10.75 11.12 6.39
CA PRO A 81 -11.45 11.39 7.65
C PRO A 81 -11.05 10.37 8.74
N SER A 82 -10.97 10.88 9.97
CA SER A 82 -10.52 10.15 11.16
C SER A 82 -11.33 8.90 11.49
N ASN A 83 -12.60 8.84 11.06
CA ASN A 83 -13.44 7.67 11.22
C ASN A 83 -12.93 6.46 10.42
N LEU A 84 -12.27 6.65 9.28
CA LEU A 84 -11.72 5.53 8.52
C LEU A 84 -10.58 4.85 9.30
N GLN A 85 -9.70 5.64 9.92
CA GLN A 85 -8.55 5.14 10.66
C GLN A 85 -8.93 4.26 11.86
N GLN A 86 -10.09 4.50 12.47
CA GLN A 86 -10.59 3.72 13.61
C GLN A 86 -11.18 2.36 13.23
N ASN A 87 -11.47 2.14 11.94
CA ASN A 87 -12.18 0.95 11.45
C ASN A 87 -11.28 -0.01 10.66
N VAL A 88 -9.97 0.22 10.61
CA VAL A 88 -9.03 -0.61 9.85
C VAL A 88 -7.83 -1.00 10.69
N SER A 89 -7.29 -2.18 10.42
CA SER A 89 -6.15 -2.76 11.13
C SER A 89 -4.79 -2.33 10.59
N LYS A 90 -4.76 -1.68 9.42
CA LYS A 90 -3.55 -1.24 8.72
C LYS A 90 -3.54 0.27 8.53
N SER A 91 -2.34 0.81 8.33
CA SER A 91 -2.13 2.22 8.02
C SER A 91 -2.81 2.62 6.70
N ILE A 92 -3.27 3.86 6.68
CA ILE A 92 -3.83 4.51 5.50
C ILE A 92 -2.70 5.27 4.81
N TRP A 93 -2.58 5.05 3.51
CA TRP A 93 -1.56 5.61 2.63
C TRP A 93 -2.20 6.42 1.52
N LEU A 94 -1.48 7.44 1.06
CA LEU A 94 -1.82 8.17 -0.15
C LEU A 94 -0.80 7.86 -1.24
N LYS A 95 -1.26 7.42 -2.41
CA LYS A 95 -0.39 7.27 -3.58
C LYS A 95 -0.68 8.38 -4.60
N PRO A 96 0.30 9.23 -4.94
CA PRO A 96 0.14 10.23 -5.98
C PRO A 96 -0.13 9.63 -7.35
N GLU A 97 -1.06 10.27 -8.07
CA GLU A 97 -1.41 10.06 -9.47
C GLU A 97 -1.52 11.43 -10.17
N ILE A 98 -1.70 11.43 -11.49
CA ILE A 98 -1.74 12.68 -12.30
C ILE A 98 -2.85 13.62 -11.81
N ASP A 99 -4.05 13.09 -11.55
CA ASP A 99 -5.25 13.90 -11.26
C ASP A 99 -5.63 13.95 -9.76
N GLY A 100 -4.82 13.37 -8.88
CA GLY A 100 -5.14 13.23 -7.47
C GLY A 100 -4.31 12.18 -6.75
N ASP A 101 -4.71 11.85 -5.53
CA ASP A 101 -4.08 10.82 -4.72
C ASP A 101 -5.06 9.63 -4.56
N ARG A 102 -4.58 8.40 -4.75
CA ARG A 102 -5.32 7.20 -4.35
C ARG A 102 -5.22 7.02 -2.85
N CYS A 103 -6.36 6.85 -2.20
CA CYS A 103 -6.45 6.41 -0.81
C CYS A 103 -6.27 4.88 -0.77
N LEU A 104 -5.29 4.40 -0.01
CA LEU A 104 -4.94 2.98 0.11
C LEU A 104 -4.84 2.58 1.58
N ILE A 105 -5.18 1.34 1.90
CA ILE A 105 -5.05 0.77 3.24
C ILE A 105 -4.29 -0.55 3.09
N GLY A 106 -3.24 -0.74 3.88
CA GLY A 106 -2.37 -1.93 3.78
C GLY A 106 -0.88 -1.62 3.91
N PRO A 107 0.00 -2.48 3.34
CA PRO A 107 -0.34 -3.71 2.62
C PRO A 107 -0.82 -4.82 3.57
N TYR A 108 -1.66 -5.72 3.06
CA TYR A 108 -2.01 -6.97 3.72
C TYR A 108 -1.31 -8.13 3.00
N GLU A 109 -0.88 -9.14 3.76
CA GLU A 109 -0.25 -10.35 3.21
C GLU A 109 -1.26 -11.42 2.81
N ASN A 110 -2.50 -11.31 3.31
CA ASN A 110 -3.56 -12.28 3.02
C ASN A 110 -4.87 -11.58 2.65
N PHE A 111 -5.61 -12.22 1.74
CA PHE A 111 -6.87 -11.72 1.20
C PHE A 111 -7.99 -11.67 2.23
N GLU A 112 -7.99 -12.57 3.22
CA GLU A 112 -9.03 -12.67 4.24
C GLU A 112 -9.03 -11.43 5.16
N ALA A 113 -7.86 -11.03 5.65
CA ALA A 113 -7.72 -9.82 6.47
C ALA A 113 -8.10 -8.56 5.68
N ALA A 114 -7.67 -8.46 4.41
CA ALA A 114 -8.08 -7.36 3.54
C ALA A 114 -9.60 -7.36 3.29
N SER A 115 -10.22 -8.53 3.19
CA SER A 115 -11.67 -8.67 2.99
C SER A 115 -12.47 -8.29 4.23
N PHE A 116 -11.96 -8.61 5.42
CA PHE A 116 -12.55 -8.22 6.69
C PHE A 116 -12.55 -6.69 6.84
N ASP A 117 -11.38 -6.06 6.72
CA ASP A 117 -11.28 -4.60 6.80
C ASP A 117 -12.10 -3.92 5.68
N LEU A 118 -12.15 -4.51 4.47
CA LEU A 118 -12.99 -3.98 3.39
C LEU A 118 -14.47 -3.91 3.79
N ALA A 119 -14.98 -4.90 4.52
CA ALA A 119 -16.37 -4.90 4.96
C ALA A 119 -16.65 -3.73 5.91
N GLU A 120 -15.75 -3.48 6.87
CA GLU A 120 -15.82 -2.35 7.81
C GLU A 120 -15.71 -1.00 7.06
N VAL A 121 -14.78 -0.89 6.12
CA VAL A 121 -14.62 0.29 5.27
C VAL A 121 -15.90 0.57 4.49
N LYS A 122 -16.50 -0.44 3.85
CA LYS A 122 -17.71 -0.26 3.03
C LYS A 122 -18.97 0.02 3.85
N ALA A 123 -18.96 -0.29 5.15
CA ALA A 123 -20.06 0.08 6.06
C ALA A 123 -20.15 1.62 6.23
N LEU A 124 -19.05 2.32 6.03
CA LEU A 124 -19.01 3.78 6.04
C LEU A 124 -19.63 4.36 4.75
N PRO A 125 -20.60 5.29 4.82
CA PRO A 125 -21.33 5.76 3.64
C PRO A 125 -20.47 6.36 2.52
N ALA A 126 -19.33 6.95 2.86
CA ALA A 126 -18.41 7.60 1.92
C ALA A 126 -17.50 6.61 1.14
N TYR A 127 -17.47 5.34 1.53
CA TYR A 127 -16.49 4.35 1.07
C TYR A 127 -17.13 3.10 0.46
N LYS A 128 -18.38 3.20 0.02
CA LYS A 128 -19.13 2.07 -0.55
C LYS A 128 -18.49 1.48 -1.81
N ASP A 129 -17.72 2.29 -2.53
CA ASP A 129 -17.02 1.91 -3.75
C ASP A 129 -15.59 1.42 -3.49
N ALA A 130 -15.20 1.25 -2.22
CA ALA A 130 -13.92 0.65 -1.88
C ALA A 130 -13.83 -0.80 -2.39
N PHE A 131 -12.62 -1.19 -2.80
CA PHE A 131 -12.32 -2.51 -3.35
C PHE A 131 -10.88 -2.92 -3.05
N ILE A 132 -10.59 -4.22 -3.17
CA ILE A 132 -9.24 -4.77 -2.97
C ILE A 132 -8.45 -4.69 -4.27
N ARG A 133 -7.17 -4.37 -4.18
CA ARG A 133 -6.17 -4.53 -5.24
C ARG A 133 -5.20 -5.65 -4.88
N THR A 134 -4.69 -6.37 -5.87
CA THR A 134 -3.72 -7.46 -5.66
C THR A 134 -2.46 -7.30 -6.49
N THR A 135 -1.36 -7.75 -5.92
CA THR A 135 -0.05 -7.77 -6.57
C THR A 135 0.58 -9.16 -6.38
N SER A 136 1.27 -9.64 -7.41
CA SER A 136 2.07 -10.88 -7.34
C SER A 136 3.42 -10.69 -6.63
N ILE A 137 3.73 -9.47 -6.21
CA ILE A 137 4.93 -9.10 -5.47
C ILE A 137 4.55 -8.98 -4.00
N LEU A 138 5.40 -9.51 -3.12
CA LEU A 138 5.26 -9.28 -1.69
C LEU A 138 5.69 -7.84 -1.39
N ILE A 139 4.76 -7.01 -0.94
CA ILE A 139 4.97 -5.61 -0.61
C ILE A 139 5.07 -5.43 0.89
N THR A 140 6.09 -4.71 1.32
CA THR A 140 6.21 -4.19 2.68
C THR A 140 6.29 -2.67 2.63
N THR A 141 5.98 -2.01 3.74
CA THR A 141 6.11 -0.56 3.86
C THR A 141 7.04 -0.23 4.99
N SER A 142 7.94 0.72 4.76
CA SER A 142 8.70 1.37 5.83
C SER A 142 7.79 2.43 6.46
N GLU A 143 6.86 2.01 7.32
CA GLU A 143 6.07 2.98 8.09
C GLU A 143 7.00 3.96 8.79
N THR A 144 6.96 5.23 8.36
CA THR A 144 7.57 6.31 9.14
C THR A 144 6.68 6.50 10.37
N GLN A 145 7.02 5.76 11.43
CA GLN A 145 6.68 5.98 12.84
C GLN A 145 5.38 6.77 13.11
N LEU A 146 4.22 6.11 12.99
CA LEU A 146 3.03 6.47 13.78
C LEU A 146 2.83 5.54 14.99
N VAL A 147 3.89 4.80 15.37
CA VAL A 147 3.98 4.06 16.64
C VAL A 147 4.79 4.84 17.67
N ALA A 148 4.70 6.17 17.68
CA ALA A 148 5.16 6.98 18.81
C ALA A 148 4.02 7.12 19.84
N SER A 149 3.43 6.00 20.28
CA SER A 149 2.56 5.94 21.45
C SER A 149 2.19 4.49 21.79
N ALA A 150 3.15 3.67 22.25
CA ALA A 150 2.85 2.53 23.13
C ALA A 150 4.08 1.85 23.76
N GLU A 151 5.20 2.54 24.05
CA GLU A 151 6.19 2.01 25.03
C GLU A 151 6.75 3.16 25.88
N GLY A 152 6.94 2.88 27.18
CA GLY A 152 6.88 3.86 28.26
C GLY A 152 8.05 4.85 28.39
N GLU A 153 7.67 6.05 28.83
CA GLU A 153 8.27 6.84 29.93
C GLU A 153 9.80 6.94 30.00
N SER A 154 10.34 8.05 29.50
CA SER A 154 11.35 8.82 30.24
C SER A 154 11.33 10.29 29.83
N SER A 155 11.14 11.13 30.83
CA SER A 155 11.15 12.59 30.84
C SER A 155 12.25 13.23 29.98
N VAL A 156 11.92 14.30 29.23
CA VAL A 156 12.52 15.65 29.40
C VAL A 156 11.64 16.69 28.68
N ASN A 157 11.26 17.70 29.46
CA ASN A 157 10.54 18.92 29.13
C ASN A 157 11.31 19.84 28.17
N TRP A 158 10.68 20.34 27.10
CA TRP A 158 10.96 21.67 26.54
C TRP A 158 9.70 22.29 25.89
N LEU A 159 9.61 23.60 26.03
CA LEU A 159 8.43 24.46 25.96
C LEU A 159 8.03 24.88 24.53
N LYS A 160 6.72 25.16 24.37
CA LYS A 160 6.05 26.23 23.60
C LYS A 160 6.55 26.61 22.21
N GLU A 161 5.63 26.64 21.24
CA GLU A 161 5.11 27.87 20.58
C GLU A 161 3.98 27.41 19.62
N SER A 162 2.69 27.57 19.95
CA SER A 162 1.83 28.61 19.36
C SER A 162 1.91 28.71 17.82
N TYR A 163 0.85 28.29 17.11
CA TYR A 163 0.15 29.19 16.17
C TYR A 163 -1.28 28.73 15.91
N SER A 164 -2.18 29.69 16.12
CA SER A 164 -3.61 29.68 15.81
C SER A 164 -3.81 30.05 14.33
N ALA A 165 -4.65 29.29 13.62
CA ALA A 165 -5.37 29.81 12.46
C ALA A 165 -6.63 28.95 12.21
N VAL A 166 -7.76 29.51 12.62
CA VAL A 166 -9.11 29.07 12.25
C VAL A 166 -9.31 29.38 10.77
N VAL A 167 -9.52 28.36 9.94
CA VAL A 167 -10.25 28.51 8.67
C VAL A 167 -11.18 27.31 8.53
N ALA A 168 -12.46 27.57 8.76
CA ALA A 168 -13.53 26.63 8.43
C ALA A 168 -13.56 26.47 6.90
N ALA A 169 -13.10 25.32 6.41
CA ALA A 169 -13.34 24.88 5.05
C ALA A 169 -14.26 23.66 5.12
N THR A 170 -15.53 23.86 4.76
CA THR A 170 -16.46 22.76 4.51
C THR A 170 -15.89 21.87 3.39
N PRO A 171 -15.62 20.58 3.63
CA PRO A 171 -15.20 19.68 2.56
C PRO A 171 -16.41 19.37 1.68
N PHE A 172 -16.36 19.80 0.41
CA PHE A 172 -17.20 19.22 -0.62
C PHE A 172 -16.48 18.00 -1.17
N ILE A 173 -16.91 16.81 -0.75
CA ILE A 173 -16.51 15.53 -1.35
C ILE A 173 -17.37 15.33 -2.59
N ILE A 174 -16.75 15.20 -3.77
CA ILE A 174 -17.45 14.73 -4.96
C ILE A 174 -17.65 13.23 -4.77
N ALA A 175 -18.82 12.85 -4.26
CA ALA A 175 -19.30 11.49 -4.35
C ALA A 175 -19.32 11.11 -5.85
N GLY A 176 -18.60 10.05 -6.21
CA GLY A 176 -18.58 9.48 -7.56
C GLY A 176 -19.95 8.95 -7.93
N GLN A 177 -20.84 9.84 -8.32
CA GLN A 177 -22.09 9.46 -8.95
C GLN A 177 -21.74 9.02 -10.37
N HIS A 178 -21.66 7.70 -10.57
CA HIS A 178 -21.61 7.11 -11.90
C HIS A 178 -22.88 7.48 -12.66
N GLY A 179 -22.85 8.62 -13.34
CA GLY A 179 -23.65 8.86 -14.51
C GLY A 179 -23.21 7.84 -15.56
N ARG A 180 -24.08 6.88 -15.86
CA ARG A 180 -24.07 6.18 -17.16
C ARG A 180 -23.95 7.25 -18.23
N ASN A 181 -22.75 7.44 -18.79
CA ASN A 181 -22.44 7.95 -20.13
C ASN A 181 -21.00 8.48 -20.20
N SER A 182 -20.02 7.58 -20.16
CA SER A 182 -18.73 7.77 -20.86
C SER A 182 -17.81 6.57 -20.60
N CYS A 183 -18.16 5.42 -21.20
CA CYS A 183 -17.15 4.46 -21.58
C CYS A 183 -16.47 5.01 -22.83
N LEU A 184 -15.32 5.66 -22.68
CA LEU A 184 -14.40 5.87 -23.80
C LEU A 184 -13.21 4.95 -23.59
N CYS A 185 -13.29 3.78 -24.22
CA CYS A 185 -12.13 3.00 -24.59
C CYS A 185 -11.28 3.87 -25.54
N TYR A 186 -9.99 4.03 -25.26
CA TYR A 186 -9.02 4.37 -26.29
C TYR A 186 -7.94 3.30 -26.31
N PHE A 187 -7.64 2.91 -27.55
CA PHE A 187 -6.77 1.83 -28.01
C PHE A 187 -5.33 1.96 -27.55
#